data_AF-A0A2U2HES9-F1
#
_entry.id   AF-A0A2U2HES9-F1
#
_cell.length_a   1.000
_cell.length_b   1.000
_cell.length_c   1.000
_cell.angle_alpha   90.00
_cell.angle_beta   90.00
_cell.angle_gamma   90.00
#
_symmetry.space_group_name_H-M   'P 1'
#
loop_
_entity.id
_entity.type
_entity.pdbx_description
1 polymer ?
#
loop_
_entity_poly.entity_id
_entity_poly.type
_entity_poly.pdbx_seq_one_letter_code
_entity_poly.pdbx_strand_id
1 'polypeptide(L)'
;MKTILKSLSVSAALMLGGNAYALCPDGATYDTATTTCVTSTNAFGPFTKAMVTACQNAGAGTSCTATYSYLVNGKAVSLQRYARTFATNLRGTGSCAIGAVRSTTYGGHCFEQTTVTGGLNYVLGNFTLEEVAKCEAQGAGTACYTNRWEAGLYLRVKGAAVPPPSASVNKYGAWLFYIDALGKTHTQLADQLKAQGVKRIYIKIADGSQACSLFPDACLKATTDIYRSRGIEPWAWAYNRPGTAAAQADALYQSAKAGYVGFVSDIEVEFDGQTTAIDTMFQAFQAARERARVAGYIAGAATNFPIGATSWGNPRDHGMRVDIIDKYVDFHMPQVYLEVWGSTYMADPKRWIESTNCEYRAMGANKPIWNIVSTEHDVITGAQLEIFMAAAGPNASIWRIPGGGTSTAIWNDWAGVNWARNNFSEANCGAGNNKITDYMTAPTAPVPSVTVPHWSQLANAVNPNGSCSITSMAMVTDFFNLTSATTLGQRTPDYLQSRFGVRQTVPSLADVFNTIAREKGSSLRDYGTTTGTIAQLRQRASQGKPTIVHGWFTNPGHIMTVTGWNGSEYTVNDPYGKWLLVTGSYDTTVSGKGQKYPAAAFDRAINDNGLGNDLWLHIFE
;
A
#
# COMPACT_ATOMS: atom_id res chain seq x y z
N MET A 1 -31.32 -27.69 47.72
CA MET A 1 -30.29 -26.68 48.02
C MET A 1 -29.61 -26.30 46.71
N LYS A 2 -29.53 -25.00 46.40
CA LYS A 2 -28.90 -24.34 45.23
C LYS A 2 -29.69 -24.32 43.91
N THR A 3 -30.45 -23.23 43.83
CA THR A 3 -31.03 -22.53 42.68
C THR A 3 -29.96 -22.12 41.65
N ILE A 4 -30.31 -22.25 40.37
CA ILE A 4 -29.53 -21.80 39.21
C ILE A 4 -29.68 -20.28 39.08
N LEU A 5 -28.58 -19.54 39.28
CA LEU A 5 -28.47 -18.13 38.88
C LEU A 5 -27.96 -18.08 37.43
N LYS A 6 -28.80 -17.59 36.52
CA LYS A 6 -28.38 -17.07 35.22
C LYS A 6 -27.86 -15.65 35.44
N SER A 7 -26.57 -15.43 35.23
CA SER A 7 -25.96 -14.09 35.20
C SER A 7 -26.29 -13.39 33.88
N LEU A 8 -26.84 -12.18 34.02
CA LEU A 8 -27.00 -11.17 32.97
C LEU A 8 -25.63 -10.75 32.43
N SER A 9 -25.42 -10.93 31.13
CA SER A 9 -24.39 -10.22 30.37
C SER A 9 -25.04 -9.01 29.71
N VAL A 10 -24.92 -7.84 30.34
CA VAL A 10 -25.29 -6.57 29.71
C VAL A 10 -24.24 -6.26 28.65
N SER A 11 -24.55 -6.56 27.39
CA SER A 11 -23.79 -6.04 26.25
C SER A 11 -24.07 -4.55 26.12
N ALA A 12 -23.23 -3.72 26.74
CA ALA A 12 -23.12 -2.31 26.39
C ALA A 12 -22.52 -2.23 24.98
N ALA A 13 -23.38 -2.23 23.97
CA ALA A 13 -23.01 -1.81 22.63
C ALA A 13 -22.67 -0.32 22.68
N LEU A 14 -21.38 -0.01 22.86
CA LEU A 14 -20.85 1.31 22.52
C LEU A 14 -21.01 1.46 21.01
N MET A 15 -22.11 2.09 20.59
CA MET A 15 -22.24 2.62 19.25
C MET A 15 -21.16 3.70 19.08
N LEU A 16 -20.05 3.32 18.45
CA LEU A 16 -19.12 4.28 17.86
C LEU A 16 -19.90 5.03 16.79
N GLY A 17 -20.37 6.24 17.15
CA GLY A 17 -21.00 7.15 16.19
C GLY A 17 -20.01 7.45 15.07
N GLY A 18 -20.29 6.96 13.87
CA GLY A 18 -19.56 7.35 12.67
C GLY A 18 -19.56 8.87 12.58
N ASN A 19 -18.38 9.48 12.43
CA ASN A 19 -18.26 10.92 12.23
C ASN A 19 -19.12 11.32 11.03
N ALA A 20 -20.14 12.13 11.29
CA ALA A 20 -21.11 12.50 10.28
C ALA A 20 -20.50 13.46 9.25
N TYR A 21 -20.56 13.08 7.97
CA TYR A 21 -19.97 13.80 6.85
C TYR A 21 -21.05 14.60 6.12
N ALA A 22 -21.34 15.83 6.54
CA ALA A 22 -22.34 16.62 5.81
C ALA A 22 -21.74 17.12 4.49
N LEU A 23 -22.45 16.84 3.38
CA LEU A 23 -22.11 17.34 2.06
C LEU A 23 -22.49 18.83 1.97
N CYS A 24 -21.46 19.67 1.99
CA CYS A 24 -21.60 21.11 1.86
C CYS A 24 -21.03 21.61 0.53
N PRO A 25 -21.53 22.74 0.01
CA PRO A 25 -20.88 23.46 -1.09
C PRO A 25 -19.40 23.65 -0.83
N ASP A 26 -18.59 23.57 -1.88
CA ASP A 26 -17.15 23.80 -1.78
C ASP A 26 -16.87 25.14 -1.08
N GLY A 27 -16.05 25.11 -0.03
CA GLY A 27 -15.76 26.28 0.82
C GLY A 27 -16.79 26.58 1.93
N ALA A 28 -17.80 25.74 2.12
CA ALA A 28 -18.75 25.78 3.23
C ALA A 28 -18.54 24.61 4.21
N THR A 29 -18.90 24.81 5.48
CA THR A 29 -18.85 23.79 6.52
C THR A 29 -20.23 23.56 7.12
N TYR A 30 -20.50 22.36 7.63
CA TYR A 30 -21.77 22.06 8.29
C TYR A 30 -21.79 22.64 9.70
N ASP A 31 -22.74 23.54 9.95
CA ASP A 31 -22.96 24.14 11.24
C ASP A 31 -24.04 23.34 11.99
N THR A 32 -23.62 22.63 13.03
CA THR A 32 -24.50 21.78 13.85
C THR A 32 -25.51 22.58 14.66
N ALA A 33 -25.25 23.86 14.95
CA ALA A 33 -26.18 24.71 15.68
C ALA A 33 -27.33 25.16 14.77
N THR A 34 -27.02 25.50 13.52
CA THR A 34 -28.05 25.91 12.54
C THR A 34 -28.61 24.73 11.74
N THR A 35 -27.96 23.56 11.78
CA THR A 35 -28.25 22.37 10.98
C THR A 35 -28.25 22.66 9.47
N THR A 36 -27.32 23.51 9.02
CA THR A 36 -27.17 23.92 7.61
C THR A 36 -25.70 24.01 7.23
N CYS A 37 -25.41 24.02 5.93
CA CYS A 37 -24.07 24.37 5.45
C CYS A 37 -23.89 25.89 5.45
N VAL A 38 -22.75 26.37 5.93
CA VAL A 38 -22.49 27.81 6.06
C VAL A 38 -21.07 28.16 5.62
N THR A 39 -20.88 29.41 5.16
CA THR A 39 -19.58 30.09 5.17
C THR A 39 -19.55 31.11 6.31
N SER A 40 -18.57 32.02 6.32
CA SER A 40 -18.59 33.20 7.17
C SER A 40 -19.80 34.12 6.90
N THR A 41 -20.31 34.14 5.66
CA THR A 41 -21.32 35.11 5.21
C THR A 41 -22.63 34.49 4.76
N ASN A 42 -22.63 33.24 4.29
CA ASN A 42 -23.78 32.61 3.67
C ASN A 42 -24.21 31.35 4.41
N ALA A 43 -25.50 31.03 4.32
CA ALA A 43 -26.06 29.73 4.65
C ALA A 43 -26.69 29.14 3.38
N PHE A 44 -26.51 27.83 3.20
CA PHE A 44 -26.95 27.10 2.03
C PHE A 44 -28.07 26.15 2.40
N GLY A 45 -29.15 26.24 1.63
CA GLY A 45 -30.28 25.35 1.73
C GLY A 45 -29.98 23.96 1.15
N PRO A 46 -31.01 23.11 1.03
CA PRO A 46 -32.41 23.50 1.00
C PRO A 46 -32.98 23.88 2.37
N PHE A 47 -33.75 24.98 2.44
CA PHE A 47 -34.42 25.43 3.67
C PHE A 47 -35.82 24.80 3.80
N THR A 48 -36.34 24.71 5.03
CA THR A 48 -37.72 24.25 5.24
C THR A 48 -38.71 25.22 4.59
N LYS A 49 -39.88 24.71 4.21
CA LYS A 49 -40.99 25.50 3.68
C LYS A 49 -41.38 26.63 4.62
N ALA A 50 -41.40 26.37 5.94
CA ALA A 50 -41.67 27.41 6.94
C ALA A 50 -40.60 28.51 6.93
N MET A 51 -39.31 28.17 6.77
CA MET A 51 -38.25 29.18 6.61
C MET A 51 -38.40 29.96 5.29
N VAL A 52 -38.78 29.31 4.19
CA VAL A 52 -39.04 29.97 2.90
C VAL A 52 -40.23 30.93 3.03
N THR A 53 -41.33 30.51 3.65
CA THR A 53 -42.49 31.39 3.91
C THR A 53 -42.12 32.55 4.82
N ALA A 54 -41.34 32.31 5.89
CA ALA A 54 -40.87 33.38 6.76
C ALA A 54 -39.95 34.38 6.03
N CYS A 55 -39.09 33.90 5.14
CA CYS A 55 -38.29 34.75 4.25
C CYS A 55 -39.17 35.63 3.35
N GLN A 56 -40.21 35.05 2.74
CA GLN A 56 -41.13 35.78 1.88
C GLN A 56 -41.91 36.84 2.66
N ASN A 57 -42.39 36.50 3.85
CA ASN A 57 -43.09 37.43 4.75
C ASN A 57 -42.17 38.55 5.25
N ALA A 58 -40.86 38.31 5.34
CA ALA A 58 -39.86 39.32 5.65
C ALA A 58 -39.54 40.26 4.46
N GLY A 59 -40.22 40.11 3.33
CA GLY A 59 -40.09 41.00 2.17
C GLY A 59 -38.91 40.71 1.24
N ALA A 60 -38.21 39.58 1.41
CA ALA A 60 -37.05 39.23 0.59
C ALA A 60 -37.39 38.70 -0.83
N GLY A 61 -38.68 38.57 -1.15
CA GLY A 61 -39.20 38.32 -2.49
C GLY A 61 -38.69 37.02 -3.13
N THR A 62 -38.28 37.08 -4.40
CA THR A 62 -37.82 35.93 -5.18
C THR A 62 -36.50 35.34 -4.69
N SER A 63 -35.73 36.07 -3.89
CA SER A 63 -34.49 35.59 -3.27
C SER A 63 -34.71 34.40 -2.33
N CYS A 64 -35.91 34.26 -1.77
CA CYS A 64 -36.29 33.14 -0.90
C CYS A 64 -36.38 31.80 -1.63
N THR A 65 -36.54 31.80 -2.95
CA THR A 65 -36.64 30.57 -3.75
C THR A 65 -35.56 30.48 -4.82
N ALA A 66 -34.72 31.52 -4.95
CA ALA A 66 -33.61 31.53 -5.88
C ALA A 66 -32.60 30.43 -5.53
N THR A 67 -32.24 29.64 -6.53
CA THR A 67 -31.20 28.63 -6.43
C THR A 67 -30.01 29.02 -7.28
N TYR A 68 -28.81 28.71 -6.81
CA TYR A 68 -27.56 28.89 -7.52
C TYR A 68 -26.85 27.55 -7.65
N SER A 69 -26.10 27.39 -8.73
CA SER A 69 -25.30 26.18 -8.94
C SER A 69 -24.04 26.26 -8.08
N TYR A 70 -23.85 25.26 -7.22
CA TYR A 70 -22.65 25.07 -6.42
C TYR A 70 -22.06 23.69 -6.71
N LEU A 71 -20.74 23.59 -6.63
CA LEU A 71 -20.10 22.29 -6.58
C LEU A 71 -20.24 21.75 -5.15
N VAL A 72 -20.70 20.51 -5.04
CA VAL A 72 -20.72 19.72 -3.82
C VAL A 72 -20.04 18.41 -4.18
N ASN A 73 -18.83 18.19 -3.66
CA ASN A 73 -18.05 16.99 -3.96
C ASN A 73 -17.83 16.79 -5.48
N GLY A 74 -17.61 17.89 -6.21
CA GLY A 74 -17.42 17.89 -7.67
C GLY A 74 -18.69 17.71 -8.51
N LYS A 75 -19.89 17.69 -7.91
CA LYS A 75 -21.17 17.65 -8.62
C LYS A 75 -21.84 19.02 -8.56
N ALA A 76 -22.35 19.50 -9.69
CA ALA A 76 -23.15 20.72 -9.73
C ALA A 76 -24.53 20.46 -9.11
N VAL A 77 -24.84 21.16 -8.03
CA VAL A 77 -26.08 21.06 -7.27
C VAL A 77 -26.72 22.45 -7.17
N SER A 78 -28.01 22.56 -7.49
CA SER A 78 -28.76 23.81 -7.34
C SER A 78 -29.24 23.98 -5.90
N LEU A 79 -28.71 24.98 -5.20
CA LEU A 79 -29.02 25.23 -3.78
C LEU A 79 -29.48 26.67 -3.55
N GLN A 80 -30.39 26.85 -2.60
CA GLN A 80 -30.73 28.18 -2.08
C GLN A 80 -29.55 28.76 -1.30
N ARG A 81 -29.36 30.08 -1.36
CA ARG A 81 -28.35 30.80 -0.58
C ARG A 81 -28.99 31.99 0.12
N TYR A 82 -28.93 32.01 1.45
CA TYR A 82 -29.31 33.15 2.28
C TYR A 82 -28.06 33.73 2.96
N ALA A 83 -28.12 35.00 3.38
CA ALA A 83 -27.13 35.52 4.32
C ALA A 83 -27.18 34.71 5.62
N ARG A 84 -26.02 34.38 6.20
CA ARG A 84 -25.94 33.49 7.38
C ARG A 84 -26.77 34.00 8.55
N THR A 85 -26.61 35.27 8.91
CA THR A 85 -27.36 35.91 9.99
C THR A 85 -28.87 35.87 9.76
N PHE A 86 -29.29 36.10 8.52
CA PHE A 86 -30.69 36.04 8.13
C PHE A 86 -31.26 34.62 8.23
N ALA A 87 -30.54 33.62 7.71
CA ALA A 87 -30.95 32.22 7.82
C ALA A 87 -31.04 31.76 9.28
N THR A 88 -30.06 32.11 10.12
CA THR A 88 -30.05 31.80 11.56
C THR A 88 -31.29 32.38 12.25
N ASN A 89 -31.67 33.62 11.93
CA ASN A 89 -32.87 34.25 12.51
C ASN A 89 -34.16 33.54 12.10
N LEU A 90 -34.26 33.08 10.84
CA LEU A 90 -35.43 32.36 10.34
C LEU A 90 -35.52 30.91 10.81
N ARG A 91 -34.39 30.28 11.13
CA ARG A 91 -34.29 28.85 11.46
C ARG A 91 -35.00 28.47 12.76
N GLY A 92 -35.09 29.40 13.71
CA GLY A 92 -35.65 29.17 15.04
C GLY A 92 -34.69 28.47 16.01
N THR A 93 -35.11 28.34 17.27
CA THR A 93 -34.26 27.85 18.39
C THR A 93 -34.41 26.36 18.71
N GLY A 94 -35.29 25.65 18.01
CA GLY A 94 -35.56 24.23 18.25
C GLY A 94 -34.40 23.30 17.86
N SER A 95 -34.50 22.01 18.17
CA SER A 95 -33.50 21.03 17.73
C SER A 95 -33.52 20.78 16.21
N CYS A 96 -34.65 21.06 15.56
CA CYS A 96 -34.83 21.10 14.12
C CYS A 96 -35.19 22.52 13.67
N ALA A 97 -34.91 22.84 12.40
CA ALA A 97 -35.39 24.07 11.78
C ALA A 97 -36.92 24.16 11.85
N ILE A 98 -37.45 25.39 11.96
CA ILE A 98 -38.89 25.64 12.01
C ILE A 98 -39.62 24.92 10.87
N GLY A 99 -40.76 24.28 11.18
CA GLY A 99 -41.52 23.45 10.23
C GLY A 99 -41.05 21.99 10.12
N ALA A 100 -39.98 21.59 10.82
CA ALA A 100 -39.54 20.20 10.90
C ALA A 100 -39.48 19.72 12.35
N VAL A 101 -39.59 18.40 12.55
CA VAL A 101 -39.55 17.75 13.87
C VAL A 101 -38.60 16.56 13.86
N ARG A 102 -37.92 16.29 14.99
CA ARG A 102 -37.00 15.15 15.10
C ARG A 102 -37.80 13.84 14.96
N SER A 103 -37.33 12.91 14.14
CA SER A 103 -38.06 11.65 13.91
C SER A 103 -37.15 10.41 14.07
N THR A 104 -37.53 9.53 14.99
CA THR A 104 -36.86 8.22 15.19
C THR A 104 -37.04 7.29 13.99
N THR A 105 -38.14 7.43 13.25
CA THR A 105 -38.40 6.66 12.01
C THR A 105 -37.29 6.90 10.99
N TYR A 106 -36.86 8.16 10.86
CA TYR A 106 -35.81 8.59 9.95
C TYR A 106 -34.46 8.73 10.64
N GLY A 107 -34.08 7.75 11.48
CA GLY A 107 -32.73 7.69 12.05
C GLY A 107 -32.37 8.82 13.03
N GLY A 108 -33.38 9.55 13.52
CA GLY A 108 -33.15 10.74 14.33
C GLY A 108 -32.83 11.98 13.49
N HIS A 109 -33.04 11.99 12.17
CA HIS A 109 -33.00 13.22 11.37
C HIS A 109 -34.25 14.09 11.60
N CYS A 110 -34.19 15.34 11.14
CA CYS A 110 -35.34 16.23 11.14
C CYS A 110 -36.28 15.85 9.99
N PHE A 111 -37.57 15.80 10.25
CA PHE A 111 -38.59 15.42 9.28
C PHE A 111 -39.54 16.59 9.08
N GLU A 112 -39.71 16.99 7.83
CA GLU A 112 -40.66 18.00 7.41
C GLU A 112 -41.82 17.33 6.67
N GLN A 113 -43.01 17.46 7.25
CA GLN A 113 -44.25 17.01 6.63
C GLN A 113 -44.86 18.12 5.78
N THR A 114 -45.26 17.79 4.55
CA THR A 114 -46.04 18.73 3.74
C THR A 114 -47.52 18.66 4.09
N THR A 115 -48.15 19.82 4.13
CA THR A 115 -49.61 19.96 4.35
C THR A 115 -50.40 19.98 3.04
N VAL A 116 -49.72 19.93 1.89
CA VAL A 116 -50.36 19.92 0.56
C VAL A 116 -50.71 18.50 0.17
N THR A 117 -51.98 18.25 -0.19
CA THR A 117 -52.44 16.95 -0.70
C THR A 117 -51.61 16.53 -1.91
N GLY A 118 -50.96 15.37 -1.84
CA GLY A 118 -50.06 14.86 -2.88
C GLY A 118 -48.64 15.46 -2.88
N GLY A 119 -48.30 16.32 -1.92
CA GLY A 119 -46.95 16.83 -1.76
C GLY A 119 -45.98 15.76 -1.22
N LEU A 120 -44.68 15.98 -1.44
CA LEU A 120 -43.62 15.15 -0.88
C LEU A 120 -43.23 15.59 0.54
N ASN A 121 -42.90 14.62 1.39
CA ASN A 121 -42.29 14.84 2.70
C ASN A 121 -40.76 14.79 2.59
N TYR A 122 -40.06 15.45 3.51
CA TYR A 122 -38.61 15.55 3.45
C TYR A 122 -37.92 15.19 4.76
N VAL A 123 -36.73 14.63 4.65
CA VAL A 123 -35.79 14.36 5.73
C VAL A 123 -34.62 15.33 5.58
N LEU A 124 -34.34 16.08 6.65
CA LEU A 124 -33.31 17.09 6.73
C LEU A 124 -32.24 16.67 7.73
N GLY A 125 -30.98 16.85 7.33
CA GLY A 125 -29.84 16.61 8.20
C GLY A 125 -28.58 16.29 7.42
N ASN A 126 -27.53 16.00 8.17
CA ASN A 126 -26.28 15.48 7.66
C ASN A 126 -26.40 13.97 7.44
N PHE A 127 -26.18 13.53 6.20
CA PHE A 127 -26.15 12.11 5.84
C PHE A 127 -24.72 11.58 5.87
N THR A 128 -24.55 10.31 6.22
CA THR A 128 -23.24 9.65 6.24
C THR A 128 -22.76 9.34 4.82
N LEU A 129 -21.45 9.16 4.64
CA LEU A 129 -20.87 8.70 3.36
C LEU A 129 -21.51 7.40 2.87
N GLU A 130 -21.85 6.50 3.79
CA GLU A 130 -22.53 5.24 3.46
C GLU A 130 -23.93 5.49 2.90
N GLU A 131 -24.71 6.37 3.53
CA GLU A 131 -26.04 6.75 3.04
C GLU A 131 -25.97 7.43 1.67
N VAL A 132 -24.98 8.30 1.45
CA VAL A 132 -24.75 8.95 0.15
C VAL A 132 -24.43 7.92 -0.92
N ALA A 133 -23.52 6.98 -0.67
CA ALA A 133 -23.17 5.92 -1.62
C ALA A 133 -24.37 5.03 -1.96
N LYS A 134 -25.20 4.70 -0.97
CA LYS A 134 -26.47 3.99 -1.19
C LYS A 134 -27.44 4.83 -2.01
N CYS A 135 -27.54 6.14 -1.74
CA CYS A 135 -28.37 7.06 -2.52
C CYS A 135 -27.97 7.10 -4.00
N GLU A 136 -26.67 7.19 -4.28
CA GLU A 136 -26.13 7.15 -5.65
C GLU A 136 -26.51 5.84 -6.34
N ALA A 137 -26.39 4.71 -5.65
CA ALA A 137 -26.78 3.40 -6.18
C ALA A 137 -28.29 3.26 -6.44
N GLN A 138 -29.12 4.06 -5.77
CA GLN A 138 -30.56 4.17 -6.06
C GLN A 138 -30.85 5.10 -7.26
N GLY A 139 -29.83 5.67 -7.91
CA GLY A 139 -29.99 6.53 -9.08
C GLY A 139 -30.63 7.89 -8.76
N ALA A 140 -30.53 8.38 -7.53
CA ALA A 140 -31.21 9.61 -7.10
C ALA A 140 -30.54 10.93 -7.59
N GLY A 141 -29.47 10.82 -8.38
CA GLY A 141 -28.83 11.97 -9.03
C GLY A 141 -28.28 13.01 -8.04
N THR A 142 -28.50 14.29 -8.34
CA THR A 142 -27.98 15.40 -7.52
C THR A 142 -28.63 15.50 -6.14
N ALA A 143 -29.77 14.85 -5.90
CA ALA A 143 -30.44 14.86 -4.60
C ALA A 143 -29.56 14.27 -3.49
N CYS A 144 -28.71 13.29 -3.83
CA CYS A 144 -27.78 12.64 -2.89
C CYS A 144 -26.73 13.59 -2.30
N TYR A 145 -26.51 14.74 -2.94
CA TYR A 145 -25.54 15.75 -2.54
C TYR A 145 -26.22 16.99 -1.92
N THR A 146 -27.41 16.81 -1.37
CA THR A 146 -28.15 17.83 -0.62
C THR A 146 -28.42 17.36 0.80
N ASN A 147 -28.63 18.29 1.73
CA ASN A 147 -29.02 17.98 3.12
C ASN A 147 -30.54 17.90 3.32
N ARG A 148 -31.31 17.72 2.24
CA ARG A 148 -32.77 17.56 2.26
C ARG A 148 -33.20 16.51 1.24
N TRP A 149 -33.46 15.29 1.71
CA TRP A 149 -33.90 14.19 0.86
C TRP A 149 -35.41 13.99 0.95
N GLU A 150 -36.02 13.50 -0.12
CA GLU A 150 -37.40 13.01 -0.04
C GLU A 150 -37.47 11.86 0.98
N ALA A 151 -38.49 11.84 1.82
CA ALA A 151 -38.66 10.82 2.86
C ALA A 151 -38.72 9.40 2.27
N GLY A 152 -39.37 9.23 1.11
CA GLY A 152 -39.40 7.97 0.37
C GLY A 152 -38.02 7.53 -0.11
N LEU A 153 -37.19 8.46 -0.60
CA LEU A 153 -35.80 8.20 -0.97
C LEU A 153 -34.98 7.75 0.25
N TYR A 154 -35.07 8.47 1.37
CA TYR A 154 -34.34 8.12 2.58
C TYR A 154 -34.68 6.70 3.06
N LEU A 155 -35.97 6.30 3.05
CA LEU A 155 -36.36 4.94 3.45
C LEU A 155 -35.80 3.88 2.51
N ARG A 156 -35.76 4.13 1.20
CA ARG A 156 -35.09 3.22 0.24
C ARG A 156 -33.59 3.11 0.53
N VAL A 157 -32.93 4.24 0.80
CA VAL A 157 -31.50 4.27 1.16
C VAL A 157 -31.22 3.51 2.45
N LYS A 158 -32.02 3.73 3.50
CA LYS A 158 -31.89 3.05 4.79
C LYS A 158 -32.07 1.52 4.67
N GLY A 159 -32.96 1.08 3.77
CA GLY A 159 -33.21 -0.34 3.48
C GLY A 159 -32.26 -0.97 2.46
N ALA A 160 -31.42 -0.19 1.79
CA ALA A 160 -30.51 -0.69 0.75
C ALA A 160 -29.25 -1.33 1.35
N ALA A 161 -28.81 -2.43 0.75
CA ALA A 161 -27.48 -2.96 0.99
C ALA A 161 -26.42 -1.95 0.50
N VAL A 162 -25.29 -1.87 1.20
CA VAL A 162 -24.12 -1.15 0.68
C VAL A 162 -23.73 -1.84 -0.64
N PRO A 163 -23.64 -1.11 -1.77
CA PRO A 163 -23.15 -1.71 -3.00
C PRO A 163 -21.79 -2.38 -2.72
N PRO A 164 -21.54 -3.62 -3.19
CA PRO A 164 -20.16 -4.11 -3.21
C PRO A 164 -19.33 -3.05 -3.96
N PRO A 165 -18.07 -2.78 -3.56
CA PRO A 165 -17.25 -1.78 -4.25
C PRO A 165 -17.11 -2.17 -5.73
N SER A 166 -17.98 -1.62 -6.58
CA SER A 166 -18.14 -2.00 -7.98
C SER A 166 -18.16 -0.76 -8.85
N ALA A 167 -16.98 -0.18 -8.98
CA ALA A 167 -16.49 0.69 -10.04
C ALA A 167 -15.13 1.12 -9.50
N SER A 168 -14.05 0.91 -10.24
CA SER A 168 -12.68 1.14 -9.78
C SER A 168 -12.58 2.49 -9.06
N VAL A 169 -12.57 2.43 -7.72
CA VAL A 169 -12.31 3.58 -6.86
C VAL A 169 -10.92 4.07 -7.28
N ASN A 170 -10.74 5.39 -7.35
CA ASN A 170 -9.44 5.98 -7.63
C ASN A 170 -8.33 5.29 -6.80
N LYS A 171 -7.10 5.40 -7.28
CA LYS A 171 -5.89 4.98 -6.58
C LYS A 171 -5.12 6.19 -6.08
N TYR A 172 -5.84 7.20 -5.56
CA TYR A 172 -5.21 8.44 -5.13
C TYR A 172 -4.10 8.17 -4.12
N GLY A 173 -2.95 8.79 -4.41
CA GLY A 173 -1.69 8.51 -3.75
C GLY A 173 -1.17 9.66 -2.89
N ALA A 174 -0.28 9.33 -1.98
CA ALA A 174 0.51 10.28 -1.21
C ALA A 174 1.99 9.89 -1.26
N TRP A 175 2.89 10.85 -1.42
CA TRP A 175 4.33 10.62 -1.24
C TRP A 175 4.75 10.85 0.21
N LEU A 176 5.51 9.91 0.77
CA LEU A 176 5.96 9.91 2.16
C LEU A 176 7.47 10.10 2.20
N PHE A 177 7.89 11.17 2.87
CA PHE A 177 9.29 11.47 3.14
C PHE A 177 9.42 12.01 4.57
N TYR A 178 10.51 11.68 5.25
CA TYR A 178 10.74 11.97 6.68
C TYR A 178 9.58 11.54 7.59
N ILE A 179 9.11 10.30 7.40
CA ILE A 179 8.03 9.71 8.21
C ILE A 179 8.34 9.81 9.72
N ASP A 180 9.60 9.63 10.11
CA ASP A 180 10.05 9.70 11.50
C ASP A 180 9.80 11.06 12.15
N ALA A 181 9.83 12.15 11.36
CA ALA A 181 9.65 13.51 11.85
C ALA A 181 8.20 13.81 12.28
N LEU A 182 7.25 12.90 12.00
CA LEU A 182 5.87 12.98 12.49
C LEU A 182 5.70 12.48 13.93
N GLY A 183 6.69 11.77 14.47
CA GLY A 183 6.55 11.05 15.74
C GLY A 183 5.48 9.96 15.70
N LYS A 184 5.18 9.41 14.50
CA LYS A 184 4.18 8.35 14.29
C LYS A 184 4.87 7.06 13.85
N THR A 185 4.40 5.94 14.37
CA THR A 185 4.73 4.63 13.82
C THR A 185 4.07 4.43 12.45
N HIS A 186 4.60 3.52 11.63
CA HIS A 186 3.96 3.13 10.36
C HIS A 186 2.50 2.71 10.54
N THR A 187 2.16 2.00 11.62
CA THR A 187 0.78 1.60 11.93
C THR A 187 -0.13 2.81 12.11
N GLN A 188 0.26 3.76 12.95
CA GLN A 188 -0.51 4.98 13.21
C GLN A 188 -0.67 5.83 11.95
N LEU A 189 0.40 5.98 11.17
CA LEU A 189 0.35 6.71 9.91
C LEU A 189 -0.56 6.01 8.90
N ALA A 190 -0.46 4.70 8.76
CA ALA A 190 -1.29 3.93 7.84
C ALA A 190 -2.78 3.99 8.24
N ASP A 191 -3.11 3.96 9.54
CA ASP A 191 -4.48 4.14 10.03
C ASP A 191 -5.02 5.53 9.68
N GLN A 192 -4.22 6.58 9.87
CA GLN A 192 -4.60 7.95 9.51
C GLN A 192 -4.81 8.12 7.99
N LEU A 193 -3.91 7.58 7.17
CA LEU A 193 -4.01 7.62 5.71
C LEU A 193 -5.24 6.85 5.21
N LYS A 194 -5.51 5.68 5.79
CA LYS A 194 -6.73 4.92 5.48
C LYS A 194 -7.99 5.70 5.84
N ALA A 195 -8.02 6.36 7.00
CA ALA A 195 -9.15 7.18 7.43
C ALA A 195 -9.36 8.38 6.51
N GLN A 196 -8.29 8.94 5.95
CA GLN A 196 -8.34 10.00 4.94
C GLN A 196 -8.89 9.51 3.60
N GLY A 197 -8.75 8.20 3.31
CA GLY A 197 -9.16 7.59 2.04
C GLY A 197 -8.02 7.38 1.05
N VAL A 198 -6.77 7.60 1.46
CA VAL A 198 -5.58 7.33 0.65
C VAL A 198 -5.53 5.86 0.27
N LYS A 199 -5.24 5.59 -1.01
CA LYS A 199 -5.19 4.22 -1.56
C LYS A 199 -3.80 3.80 -1.97
N ARG A 200 -2.88 4.73 -2.15
CA ARG A 200 -1.51 4.47 -2.58
C ARG A 200 -0.55 5.33 -1.79
N ILE A 201 0.64 4.81 -1.51
CA ILE A 201 1.73 5.62 -0.97
C ILE A 201 3.01 5.38 -1.75
N TYR A 202 3.88 6.39 -1.79
CA TYR A 202 5.23 6.28 -2.33
C TYR A 202 6.21 6.59 -1.21
N ILE A 203 6.97 5.59 -0.76
CA ILE A 203 7.94 5.75 0.34
C ILE A 203 9.33 5.92 -0.28
N LYS A 204 10.03 7.00 0.09
CA LYS A 204 11.44 7.15 -0.32
C LYS A 204 12.30 6.09 0.37
N ILE A 205 12.94 5.23 -0.41
CA ILE A 205 13.79 4.13 0.09
C ILE A 205 15.27 4.29 -0.31
N ALA A 206 15.58 5.21 -1.23
CA ALA A 206 16.92 5.41 -1.74
C ALA A 206 17.21 6.86 -2.14
N ASP A 207 18.49 7.23 -2.04
CA ASP A 207 19.07 8.46 -2.60
C ASP A 207 20.42 8.13 -3.25
N GLY A 208 20.46 8.22 -4.59
CA GLY A 208 21.57 7.69 -5.37
C GLY A 208 21.85 6.23 -5.02
N SER A 209 23.10 5.88 -4.82
CA SER A 209 23.53 4.50 -4.50
C SER A 209 23.18 4.03 -3.08
N GLN A 210 22.57 4.89 -2.25
CA GLN A 210 22.23 4.56 -0.87
C GLN A 210 20.79 4.02 -0.78
N ALA A 211 20.63 2.73 -1.07
CA ALA A 211 19.36 2.02 -0.89
C ALA A 211 19.24 1.44 0.52
N CYS A 212 18.10 1.64 1.18
CA CYS A 212 17.75 1.04 2.48
C CYS A 212 18.65 1.40 3.68
N SER A 213 19.74 2.14 3.48
CA SER A 213 20.58 2.64 4.59
C SER A 213 20.01 3.91 5.21
N LEU A 214 19.33 4.74 4.41
CA LEU A 214 18.73 6.00 4.86
C LEU A 214 17.45 5.75 5.67
N PHE A 215 16.65 4.76 5.28
CA PHE A 215 15.40 4.37 5.93
C PHE A 215 15.32 2.84 6.02
N PRO A 216 16.01 2.22 7.01
CA PRO A 216 16.13 0.76 7.09
C PRO A 216 14.79 0.03 7.23
N ASP A 217 13.87 0.63 7.98
CA ASP A 217 12.52 0.13 8.18
C ASP A 217 11.67 0.18 6.90
N ALA A 218 11.89 1.17 6.03
CA ALA A 218 11.20 1.27 4.74
C ALA A 218 11.50 0.08 3.80
N CYS A 219 12.62 -0.62 3.97
CA CYS A 219 12.94 -1.82 3.19
C CYS A 219 12.55 -3.14 3.88
N LEU A 220 11.73 -3.09 4.93
CA LEU A 220 11.21 -4.28 5.59
C LEU A 220 9.85 -4.68 5.03
N LYS A 221 9.65 -5.98 4.81
CA LYS A 221 8.35 -6.52 4.43
C LYS A 221 7.27 -6.24 5.48
N ALA A 222 7.63 -6.20 6.76
CA ALA A 222 6.71 -5.83 7.83
C ALA A 222 6.11 -4.43 7.61
N THR A 223 6.90 -3.48 7.10
CA THR A 223 6.46 -2.11 6.81
C THR A 223 5.45 -2.09 5.67
N THR A 224 5.72 -2.75 4.55
CA THR A 224 4.78 -2.81 3.43
C THR A 224 3.50 -3.57 3.82
N ASP A 225 3.59 -4.66 4.59
CA ASP A 225 2.43 -5.42 5.08
C ASP A 225 1.49 -4.58 5.95
N ILE A 226 2.01 -3.62 6.74
CA ILE A 226 1.19 -2.68 7.52
C ILE A 226 0.26 -1.87 6.61
N TYR A 227 0.77 -1.31 5.51
CA TYR A 227 -0.03 -0.54 4.56
C TYR A 227 -0.95 -1.44 3.73
N ARG A 228 -0.46 -2.60 3.29
CA ARG A 228 -1.27 -3.56 2.52
C ARG A 228 -2.50 -4.04 3.28
N SER A 229 -2.35 -4.37 4.58
CA SER A 229 -3.47 -4.79 5.43
C SER A 229 -4.55 -3.71 5.60
N ARG A 230 -4.25 -2.47 5.23
CA ARG A 230 -5.17 -1.33 5.23
C ARG A 230 -5.76 -1.02 3.86
N GLY A 231 -5.42 -1.81 2.84
CA GLY A 231 -5.85 -1.61 1.46
C GLY A 231 -5.10 -0.47 0.77
N ILE A 232 -3.91 -0.13 1.27
CA ILE A 232 -3.03 0.90 0.69
C ILE A 232 -1.93 0.20 -0.12
N GLU A 233 -1.70 0.63 -1.36
CA GLU A 233 -0.63 0.12 -2.21
C GLU A 233 0.70 0.78 -1.81
N PRO A 234 1.69 0.05 -1.27
CA PRO A 234 3.00 0.61 -1.00
C PRO A 234 3.86 0.60 -2.28
N TRP A 235 4.31 1.76 -2.72
CA TRP A 235 5.27 1.95 -3.81
C TRP A 235 6.59 2.47 -3.28
N ALA A 236 7.69 2.01 -3.88
CA ALA A 236 9.01 2.52 -3.56
C ALA A 236 9.32 3.76 -4.40
N TRP A 237 10.05 4.70 -3.82
CA TRP A 237 10.54 5.90 -4.49
C TRP A 237 12.05 6.01 -4.28
N ALA A 238 12.80 6.30 -5.34
CA ALA A 238 14.25 6.43 -5.29
C ALA A 238 14.69 7.72 -5.96
N TYR A 239 15.41 8.57 -5.22
CA TYR A 239 16.06 9.74 -5.82
C TYR A 239 17.28 9.31 -6.61
N ASN A 240 17.40 9.69 -7.88
CA ASN A 240 18.44 9.15 -8.76
C ASN A 240 19.44 10.19 -9.26
N ARG A 241 20.65 9.74 -9.59
CA ARG A 241 21.77 10.57 -10.08
C ARG A 241 22.48 9.93 -11.27
N PRO A 242 23.07 10.68 -12.21
CA PRO A 242 23.94 10.11 -13.24
C PRO A 242 25.15 9.35 -12.67
N GLY A 243 25.69 8.41 -13.45
CA GLY A 243 27.00 7.79 -13.20
C GLY A 243 27.03 6.56 -12.28
N THR A 244 25.94 6.22 -11.57
CA THR A 244 25.91 5.07 -10.63
C THR A 244 24.73 4.11 -10.86
N ALA A 245 24.34 3.93 -12.12
CA ALA A 245 23.16 3.16 -12.54
C ALA A 245 23.05 1.77 -11.89
N ALA A 246 24.12 0.97 -11.91
CA ALA A 246 24.10 -0.39 -11.37
C ALA A 246 23.87 -0.43 -9.85
N ALA A 247 24.49 0.48 -9.10
CA ALA A 247 24.30 0.57 -7.65
C ALA A 247 22.88 1.05 -7.30
N GLN A 248 22.36 2.02 -8.05
CA GLN A 248 21.00 2.53 -7.88
C GLN A 248 19.93 1.47 -8.20
N ALA A 249 20.20 0.57 -9.15
CA ALA A 249 19.29 -0.50 -9.51
C ALA A 249 19.09 -1.54 -8.39
N ASP A 250 19.96 -1.57 -7.38
CA ASP A 250 19.70 -2.41 -6.21
C ASP A 250 18.47 -1.96 -5.42
N ALA A 251 18.16 -0.65 -5.38
CA ALA A 251 16.96 -0.13 -4.73
C ALA A 251 15.68 -0.76 -5.28
N LEU A 252 15.60 -0.95 -6.60
CA LEU A 252 14.47 -1.62 -7.24
C LEU A 252 14.37 -3.07 -6.77
N TYR A 253 15.48 -3.80 -6.78
CA TYR A 253 15.49 -5.19 -6.30
C TYR A 253 15.10 -5.31 -4.83
N GLN A 254 15.62 -4.43 -3.96
CA GLN A 254 15.23 -4.40 -2.55
C GLN A 254 13.76 -4.06 -2.36
N SER A 255 13.20 -3.14 -3.15
CA SER A 255 11.78 -2.81 -3.07
C SER A 255 10.88 -4.00 -3.43
N ALA A 256 11.20 -4.73 -4.50
CA ALA A 256 10.48 -5.95 -4.85
C ALA A 256 10.58 -6.99 -3.72
N LYS A 257 11.78 -7.21 -3.16
CA LYS A 257 12.00 -8.10 -2.01
C LYS A 257 11.20 -7.68 -0.78
N ALA A 258 11.07 -6.39 -0.53
CA ALA A 258 10.33 -5.82 0.59
C ALA A 258 8.81 -5.83 0.37
N GLY A 259 8.29 -6.31 -0.77
CA GLY A 259 6.85 -6.47 -1.00
C GLY A 259 6.13 -5.19 -1.44
N TYR A 260 6.87 -4.20 -1.92
CA TYR A 260 6.31 -3.06 -2.66
C TYR A 260 5.57 -3.56 -3.90
N VAL A 261 4.58 -2.80 -4.38
CA VAL A 261 3.84 -3.15 -5.60
C VAL A 261 4.48 -2.60 -6.87
N GLY A 262 5.41 -1.65 -6.76
CA GLY A 262 6.12 -1.05 -7.88
C GLY A 262 7.18 -0.05 -7.40
N PHE A 263 7.85 0.57 -8.35
CA PHE A 263 9.00 1.44 -8.11
C PHE A 263 8.92 2.71 -8.95
N VAL A 264 9.14 3.87 -8.33
CA VAL A 264 9.22 5.17 -9.00
C VAL A 264 10.65 5.68 -8.91
N SER A 265 11.23 5.96 -10.09
CA SER A 265 12.52 6.62 -10.23
C SER A 265 12.31 8.13 -10.26
N ASP A 266 12.97 8.83 -9.34
CA ASP A 266 12.95 10.30 -9.32
C ASP A 266 14.00 10.83 -10.28
N ILE A 267 13.56 11.43 -11.40
CA ILE A 267 14.45 11.99 -12.42
C ILE A 267 14.48 13.51 -12.26
N GLU A 268 15.58 13.99 -11.72
CA GLU A 268 15.72 15.36 -11.26
C GLU A 268 16.69 16.14 -12.15
N VAL A 269 16.95 17.40 -11.80
CA VAL A 269 17.79 18.34 -12.58
C VAL A 269 19.16 17.78 -12.98
N GLU A 270 19.71 16.81 -12.23
CA GLU A 270 20.97 16.16 -12.59
C GLU A 270 20.93 15.43 -13.94
N PHE A 271 19.75 15.12 -14.47
CA PHE A 271 19.58 14.44 -15.76
C PHE A 271 19.30 15.38 -16.95
N ASP A 272 19.35 16.70 -16.75
CA ASP A 272 19.18 17.69 -17.81
C ASP A 272 20.15 17.43 -18.98
N GLY A 273 19.60 17.16 -20.17
CA GLY A 273 20.37 16.82 -21.37
C GLY A 273 21.12 15.47 -21.33
N GLN A 274 21.02 14.69 -20.26
CA GLN A 274 21.82 13.48 -20.02
C GLN A 274 21.25 12.21 -20.70
N THR A 275 21.17 12.23 -22.03
CA THR A 275 20.63 11.12 -22.85
C THR A 275 21.19 9.75 -22.46
N THR A 276 22.53 9.60 -22.46
CA THR A 276 23.18 8.30 -22.19
C THR A 276 23.00 7.83 -20.75
N ALA A 277 23.00 8.76 -19.79
CA ALA A 277 22.85 8.39 -18.38
C ALA A 277 21.44 7.90 -18.06
N ILE A 278 20.41 8.57 -18.60
CA ILE A 278 19.00 8.12 -18.50
C ILE A 278 18.87 6.71 -19.09
N ASP A 279 19.33 6.50 -20.32
CA ASP A 279 19.21 5.22 -21.03
C ASP A 279 19.89 4.07 -20.25
N THR A 280 21.13 4.31 -19.79
CA THR A 280 21.91 3.35 -19.01
C THR A 280 21.23 3.01 -17.69
N MET A 281 20.67 4.01 -17.00
CA MET A 281 20.01 3.81 -15.71
C MET A 281 18.76 2.97 -15.84
N PHE A 282 17.90 3.27 -16.80
CA PHE A 282 16.67 2.50 -16.96
C PHE A 282 16.93 1.08 -17.50
N GLN A 283 17.97 0.86 -18.29
CA GLN A 283 18.45 -0.49 -18.62
C GLN A 283 18.85 -1.28 -17.35
N ALA A 284 19.57 -0.63 -16.42
CA ALA A 284 19.93 -1.26 -15.15
C ALA A 284 18.69 -1.58 -14.29
N PHE A 285 17.67 -0.71 -14.28
CA PHE A 285 16.39 -0.98 -13.61
C PHE A 285 15.63 -2.15 -14.24
N GLN A 286 15.61 -2.27 -15.57
CA GLN A 286 15.03 -3.44 -16.23
C GLN A 286 15.74 -4.73 -15.83
N ALA A 287 17.07 -4.73 -15.80
CA ALA A 287 17.86 -5.88 -15.37
C ALA A 287 17.59 -6.24 -13.89
N ALA A 288 17.48 -5.24 -13.01
CA ALA A 288 17.14 -5.47 -11.60
C ALA A 288 15.72 -6.00 -11.42
N ARG A 289 14.76 -5.52 -12.21
CA ARG A 289 13.37 -6.00 -12.21
C ARG A 289 13.31 -7.47 -12.62
N GLU A 290 14.03 -7.84 -13.67
CA GLU A 290 14.12 -9.23 -14.11
C GLU A 290 14.83 -10.11 -13.06
N ARG A 291 15.90 -9.61 -12.45
CA ARG A 291 16.57 -10.30 -11.33
C ARG A 291 15.61 -10.55 -10.16
N ALA A 292 14.78 -9.58 -9.79
CA ALA A 292 13.78 -9.73 -8.73
C ALA A 292 12.68 -10.74 -9.08
N ARG A 293 12.27 -10.78 -10.36
CA ARG A 293 11.33 -11.78 -10.88
C ARG A 293 11.90 -13.19 -10.82
N VAL A 294 13.12 -13.39 -11.31
CA VAL A 294 13.82 -14.69 -11.25
C VAL A 294 14.02 -15.14 -9.80
N ALA A 295 14.28 -14.20 -8.89
CA ALA A 295 14.39 -14.48 -7.46
C ALA A 295 13.04 -14.77 -6.76
N GLY A 296 11.91 -14.69 -7.46
CA GLY A 296 10.58 -14.99 -6.94
C GLY A 296 9.90 -13.87 -6.16
N TYR A 297 10.44 -12.65 -6.16
CA TYR A 297 9.80 -11.51 -5.47
C TYR A 297 8.73 -10.83 -6.33
N ILE A 298 8.78 -11.03 -7.64
CA ILE A 298 7.75 -10.55 -8.58
C ILE A 298 7.05 -11.78 -9.15
N ALA A 299 5.75 -11.91 -8.88
CA ALA A 299 4.96 -13.01 -9.38
C ALA A 299 4.65 -12.83 -10.88
N GLY A 300 4.77 -13.90 -11.67
CA GLY A 300 4.43 -13.88 -13.09
C GLY A 300 5.41 -13.08 -13.95
N ALA A 301 4.88 -12.18 -14.77
CA ALA A 301 5.68 -11.34 -15.66
C ALA A 301 6.41 -10.23 -14.90
N ALA A 302 7.59 -9.81 -15.38
CA ALA A 302 8.37 -8.73 -14.76
C ALA A 302 7.55 -7.43 -14.64
N THR A 303 6.69 -7.16 -15.63
CA THR A 303 5.79 -6.01 -15.70
C THR A 303 4.70 -5.99 -14.62
N ASN A 304 4.54 -7.07 -13.85
CA ASN A 304 3.68 -7.08 -12.66
C ASN A 304 4.29 -6.26 -11.51
N PHE A 305 5.56 -5.83 -11.65
CA PHE A 305 6.19 -4.82 -10.82
C PHE A 305 6.48 -3.57 -11.69
N PRO A 306 5.50 -2.66 -11.83
CA PRO A 306 5.61 -1.49 -12.68
C PRO A 306 6.73 -0.53 -12.24
N ILE A 307 7.39 0.06 -13.24
CA ILE A 307 8.37 1.14 -13.06
C ILE A 307 7.74 2.45 -13.52
N GLY A 308 7.69 3.44 -12.65
CA GLY A 308 7.35 4.83 -12.98
C GLY A 308 8.59 5.72 -13.01
N ALA A 309 8.49 6.88 -13.66
CA ALA A 309 9.51 7.92 -13.57
C ALA A 309 8.90 9.30 -13.43
N THR A 310 9.48 10.13 -12.57
CA THR A 310 9.14 11.55 -12.49
C THR A 310 9.90 12.37 -13.53
N SER A 311 9.62 13.66 -13.59
CA SER A 311 10.59 14.64 -14.07
C SER A 311 10.47 15.91 -13.25
N TRP A 312 11.62 16.50 -12.94
CA TRP A 312 11.71 17.82 -12.34
C TRP A 312 11.19 18.93 -13.26
N GLY A 313 10.45 19.87 -12.66
CA GLY A 313 9.98 21.08 -13.33
C GLY A 313 9.22 20.82 -14.62
N ASN A 314 9.39 21.71 -15.60
CA ASN A 314 8.95 21.48 -16.97
C ASN A 314 10.05 20.71 -17.72
N PRO A 315 9.86 19.42 -18.08
CA PRO A 315 10.91 18.62 -18.70
C PRO A 315 11.40 19.17 -20.05
N ARG A 316 10.57 19.92 -20.77
CA ARG A 316 10.94 20.52 -22.06
C ARG A 316 11.97 21.63 -21.90
N ASP A 317 11.83 22.45 -20.86
CA ASP A 317 12.69 23.62 -20.62
C ASP A 317 14.13 23.22 -20.25
N HIS A 318 14.31 21.96 -19.83
CA HIS A 318 15.55 21.42 -19.29
C HIS A 318 16.15 20.30 -20.15
N GLY A 319 15.60 20.05 -21.34
CA GLY A 319 16.12 19.05 -22.28
C GLY A 319 16.00 17.61 -21.77
N MET A 320 15.03 17.33 -20.90
CA MET A 320 14.75 15.99 -20.39
C MET A 320 14.27 15.07 -21.51
N ARG A 321 14.76 13.82 -21.55
CA ARG A 321 14.48 12.87 -22.65
C ARG A 321 13.34 11.91 -22.32
N VAL A 322 12.11 12.44 -22.31
CA VAL A 322 10.87 11.68 -22.07
C VAL A 322 10.72 10.50 -23.04
N ASP A 323 11.10 10.68 -24.31
CA ASP A 323 11.11 9.62 -25.34
C ASP A 323 12.04 8.45 -25.02
N ILE A 324 13.13 8.69 -24.28
CA ILE A 324 14.03 7.63 -23.82
C ILE A 324 13.44 6.93 -22.60
N ILE A 325 12.92 7.70 -21.64
CA ILE A 325 12.26 7.17 -20.44
C ILE A 325 11.09 6.25 -20.83
N ASP A 326 10.27 6.65 -21.81
CA ASP A 326 9.08 5.93 -22.28
C ASP A 326 9.36 4.49 -22.76
N LYS A 327 10.59 4.20 -23.22
CA LYS A 327 11.02 2.87 -23.65
C LYS A 327 11.03 1.85 -22.51
N TYR A 328 11.19 2.34 -21.28
CA TYR A 328 11.47 1.50 -20.12
C TYR A 328 10.37 1.57 -19.06
N VAL A 329 9.69 2.70 -18.91
CA VAL A 329 8.68 2.84 -17.86
C VAL A 329 7.32 2.27 -18.27
N ASP A 330 6.53 1.96 -17.26
CA ASP A 330 5.14 1.55 -17.39
C ASP A 330 4.19 2.76 -17.30
N PHE A 331 4.64 3.86 -16.68
CA PHE A 331 3.94 5.14 -16.62
C PHE A 331 4.92 6.30 -16.33
N HIS A 332 4.51 7.51 -16.68
CA HIS A 332 5.19 8.76 -16.30
C HIS A 332 4.48 9.40 -15.09
N MET A 333 5.21 10.14 -14.26
CA MET A 333 4.71 10.79 -13.06
C MET A 333 5.27 12.23 -12.94
N PRO A 334 4.90 13.13 -13.86
CA PRO A 334 5.33 14.54 -13.79
C PRO A 334 5.00 15.16 -12.45
N GLN A 335 5.99 15.85 -11.89
CA GLN A 335 5.82 16.69 -10.71
C GLN A 335 5.26 18.05 -11.17
N VAL A 336 4.03 18.37 -10.76
CA VAL A 336 3.35 19.60 -11.14
C VAL A 336 3.38 20.56 -9.95
N TYR A 337 4.24 21.57 -10.04
CA TYR A 337 4.61 22.43 -8.91
C TYR A 337 3.71 23.67 -8.77
N LEU A 338 2.39 23.50 -8.72
CA LEU A 338 1.44 24.61 -8.82
C LEU A 338 1.71 25.75 -7.82
N GLU A 339 1.94 25.44 -6.55
CA GLU A 339 2.18 26.47 -5.55
C GLU A 339 3.58 27.09 -5.60
N VAL A 340 4.58 26.33 -6.08
CA VAL A 340 5.95 26.82 -6.28
C VAL A 340 6.00 27.80 -7.44
N TRP A 341 5.26 27.50 -8.51
CA TRP A 341 5.12 28.38 -9.66
C TRP A 341 4.28 29.63 -9.34
N GLY A 342 3.39 29.54 -8.35
CA GLY A 342 2.72 30.67 -7.72
C GLY A 342 1.20 30.70 -7.90
N SER A 343 0.57 31.75 -7.37
CA SER A 343 -0.89 31.85 -7.25
C SER A 343 -1.64 31.81 -8.59
N THR A 344 -1.03 32.30 -9.67
CA THR A 344 -1.61 32.24 -11.02
C THR A 344 -1.72 30.81 -11.55
N TYR A 345 -0.83 29.90 -11.12
CA TYR A 345 -0.86 28.51 -11.52
C TYR A 345 -1.93 27.73 -10.73
N MET A 346 -2.01 27.99 -9.42
CA MET A 346 -3.06 27.41 -8.57
C MET A 346 -4.47 27.90 -8.89
N ALA A 347 -4.63 29.02 -9.61
CA ALA A 347 -5.95 29.53 -10.01
C ALA A 347 -6.66 28.64 -11.05
N ASP A 348 -5.91 27.87 -11.83
CA ASP A 348 -6.45 26.93 -12.83
C ASP A 348 -5.61 25.64 -12.91
N PRO A 349 -5.68 24.75 -11.90
CA PRO A 349 -4.92 23.50 -11.87
C PRO A 349 -5.17 22.61 -13.10
N LYS A 350 -6.41 22.61 -13.63
CA LYS A 350 -6.79 21.78 -14.76
C LYS A 350 -6.00 22.17 -16.02
N ARG A 351 -5.88 23.46 -16.32
CA ARG A 351 -5.09 23.93 -17.46
C ARG A 351 -3.66 23.41 -17.42
N TRP A 352 -3.04 23.38 -16.24
CA TRP A 352 -1.66 22.92 -16.11
C TRP A 352 -1.52 21.41 -16.25
N ILE A 353 -2.50 20.62 -15.79
CA ILE A 353 -2.58 19.19 -16.11
C ILE A 353 -2.62 18.96 -17.62
N GLU A 354 -3.48 19.68 -18.33
CA GLU A 354 -3.63 19.55 -19.78
C GLU A 354 -2.35 19.97 -20.51
N SER A 355 -1.72 21.07 -20.08
CA SER A 355 -0.43 21.53 -20.61
C SER A 355 0.66 20.48 -20.42
N THR A 356 0.82 19.96 -19.21
CA THR A 356 1.82 18.91 -18.89
C THR A 356 1.57 17.64 -19.69
N ASN A 357 0.32 17.17 -19.77
CA ASN A 357 -0.01 15.99 -20.58
C ASN A 357 0.37 16.20 -22.05
N CYS A 358 -0.03 17.33 -22.65
CA CYS A 358 0.26 17.61 -24.06
C CYS A 358 1.76 17.74 -24.34
N GLU A 359 2.51 18.34 -23.42
CA GLU A 359 3.95 18.45 -23.54
C GLU A 359 4.64 17.08 -23.50
N TYR A 360 4.30 16.22 -22.53
CA TYR A 360 4.82 14.86 -22.47
C TYR A 360 4.52 14.07 -23.75
N ARG A 361 3.30 14.20 -24.30
CA ARG A 361 2.94 13.58 -25.59
C ARG A 361 3.83 14.11 -26.73
N ALA A 362 4.03 15.42 -26.80
CA ALA A 362 4.90 16.03 -27.81
C ALA A 362 6.38 15.61 -27.67
N MET A 363 6.81 15.26 -26.45
CA MET A 363 8.15 14.75 -26.15
C MET A 363 8.27 13.22 -26.28
N GLY A 364 7.24 12.53 -26.78
CA GLY A 364 7.30 11.10 -27.12
C GLY A 364 6.72 10.15 -26.08
N ALA A 365 6.03 10.62 -25.04
CA ALA A 365 5.37 9.74 -24.09
C ALA A 365 4.17 9.02 -24.72
N ASN A 366 4.18 7.68 -24.69
CA ASN A 366 3.06 6.82 -25.11
C ASN A 366 2.43 6.06 -23.93
N LYS A 367 3.10 6.04 -22.78
CA LYS A 367 2.58 5.43 -21.55
C LYS A 367 1.60 6.35 -20.80
N PRO A 368 0.79 5.83 -19.85
CA PRO A 368 -0.05 6.65 -18.99
C PRO A 368 0.77 7.69 -18.21
N ILE A 369 0.17 8.84 -17.93
CA ILE A 369 0.76 9.94 -17.15
C ILE A 369 -0.04 10.09 -15.86
N TRP A 370 0.58 9.84 -14.72
CA TRP A 370 0.01 9.88 -13.38
C TRP A 370 0.56 11.09 -12.62
N ASN A 371 0.01 12.27 -12.90
CA ASN A 371 0.48 13.54 -12.34
C ASN A 371 0.51 13.53 -10.80
N ILE A 372 1.54 14.16 -10.23
CA ILE A 372 1.69 14.37 -8.79
C ILE A 372 1.84 15.87 -8.48
N VAL A 373 1.08 16.40 -7.51
CA VAL A 373 1.09 17.85 -7.16
C VAL A 373 1.91 18.13 -5.91
N SER A 374 2.70 19.21 -5.92
CA SER A 374 3.43 19.70 -4.75
C SER A 374 2.53 20.35 -3.70
N THR A 375 2.74 20.00 -2.42
CA THR A 375 2.18 20.72 -1.25
C THR A 375 3.29 21.05 -0.22
N GLU A 376 4.43 21.55 -0.69
CA GLU A 376 5.61 21.93 0.09
C GLU A 376 5.58 23.29 0.80
N HIS A 377 4.74 24.25 0.38
CA HIS A 377 4.71 25.62 0.90
C HIS A 377 3.47 25.97 1.73
N ASP A 378 2.55 25.02 1.91
CA ASP A 378 1.28 25.22 2.63
C ASP A 378 0.46 26.41 2.05
N VAL A 379 0.51 26.62 0.73
CA VAL A 379 -0.22 27.72 0.05
C VAL A 379 -1.41 27.20 -0.75
N ILE A 380 -1.30 26.01 -1.33
CA ILE A 380 -2.39 25.40 -2.09
C ILE A 380 -3.53 24.96 -1.16
N THR A 381 -4.75 25.38 -1.51
CA THR A 381 -5.95 25.05 -0.71
C THR A 381 -6.53 23.69 -1.08
N GLY A 382 -7.29 23.08 -0.16
CA GLY A 382 -8.04 21.85 -0.44
C GLY A 382 -8.95 21.90 -1.67
N ALA A 383 -9.55 23.05 -1.99
CA ALA A 383 -10.36 23.22 -3.20
C ALA A 383 -9.51 23.18 -4.49
N GLN A 384 -8.31 23.76 -4.47
CA GLN A 384 -7.39 23.71 -5.60
C GLN A 384 -6.80 22.31 -5.77
N LEU A 385 -6.50 21.62 -4.66
CA LEU A 385 -6.13 20.21 -4.69
C LEU A 385 -7.24 19.36 -5.31
N GLU A 386 -8.51 19.56 -4.92
CA GLU A 386 -9.61 18.80 -5.52
C GLU A 386 -9.72 19.02 -7.04
N ILE A 387 -9.56 20.26 -7.52
CA ILE A 387 -9.56 20.54 -8.97
C ILE A 387 -8.40 19.81 -9.66
N PHE A 388 -7.19 19.84 -9.07
CA PHE A 388 -6.05 19.10 -9.57
C PHE A 388 -6.35 17.60 -9.64
N MET A 389 -6.77 16.99 -8.53
CA MET A 389 -6.98 15.54 -8.41
C MET A 389 -8.09 15.06 -9.36
N ALA A 390 -9.13 15.86 -9.56
CA ALA A 390 -10.20 15.57 -10.51
C ALA A 390 -9.73 15.62 -11.97
N ALA A 391 -8.88 16.59 -12.33
CA ALA A 391 -8.34 16.75 -13.68
C ALA A 391 -7.22 15.73 -14.01
N ALA A 392 -6.35 15.44 -13.04
CA ALA A 392 -5.22 14.53 -13.17
C ALA A 392 -5.64 13.06 -13.35
N GLY A 393 -6.87 12.72 -12.97
CA GLY A 393 -7.43 11.38 -13.16
C GLY A 393 -7.21 10.46 -11.94
N PRO A 394 -7.69 9.21 -12.00
CA PRO A 394 -7.78 8.30 -10.86
C PRO A 394 -6.45 7.86 -10.27
N ASN A 395 -5.33 8.07 -10.96
CA ASN A 395 -3.99 7.70 -10.47
C ASN A 395 -3.22 8.89 -9.86
N ALA A 396 -3.87 10.06 -9.77
CA ALA A 396 -3.26 11.28 -9.25
C ALA A 396 -2.75 11.11 -7.82
N SER A 397 -1.69 11.84 -7.50
CA SER A 397 -1.05 11.74 -6.18
C SER A 397 -0.69 13.13 -5.65
N ILE A 398 -0.52 13.22 -4.34
CA ILE A 398 -0.09 14.44 -3.66
C ILE A 398 1.32 14.22 -3.12
N TRP A 399 2.19 15.17 -3.36
CA TRP A 399 3.57 15.18 -2.92
C TRP A 399 3.71 15.96 -1.60
N ARG A 400 4.19 15.23 -0.57
CA ARG A 400 4.58 15.63 0.80
C ARG A 400 3.51 15.43 1.88
N ILE A 401 3.77 14.50 2.80
CA ILE A 401 3.09 14.38 4.10
C ILE A 401 3.70 15.38 5.10
N PRO A 402 2.93 15.94 6.03
CA PRO A 402 3.42 16.85 7.06
C PRO A 402 4.54 16.26 7.93
N GLY A 403 5.38 17.12 8.52
CA GLY A 403 6.61 16.72 9.23
C GLY A 403 7.88 17.23 8.54
N GLY A 404 9.02 17.24 9.25
CA GLY A 404 10.31 17.61 8.66
C GLY A 404 10.37 19.05 8.10
N GLY A 405 9.65 20.00 8.72
CA GLY A 405 9.60 21.41 8.30
C GLY A 405 8.33 21.86 7.58
N THR A 406 7.36 20.96 7.33
CA THR A 406 6.03 21.30 6.78
C THR A 406 4.95 21.27 7.83
N SER A 407 4.01 22.21 7.74
CA SER A 407 2.90 22.33 8.68
C SER A 407 2.02 21.08 8.66
N THR A 408 1.58 20.64 9.84
CA THR A 408 0.55 19.60 9.96
C THR A 408 -0.83 20.06 9.48
N ALA A 409 -0.99 21.36 9.18
CA ALA A 409 -2.23 21.93 8.66
C ALA A 409 -2.65 21.34 7.30
N ILE A 410 -1.71 20.83 6.50
CA ILE A 410 -1.99 20.27 5.18
C ILE A 410 -2.97 19.08 5.22
N TRP A 411 -3.09 18.38 6.36
CA TRP A 411 -4.13 17.36 6.55
C TRP A 411 -5.55 17.93 6.37
N ASN A 412 -5.76 19.21 6.70
CA ASN A 412 -7.05 19.88 6.52
C ASN A 412 -7.33 20.13 5.03
N ASP A 413 -6.31 20.49 4.25
CA ASP A 413 -6.45 20.65 2.80
C ASP A 413 -6.71 19.32 2.11
N TRP A 414 -6.03 18.25 2.55
CA TRP A 414 -6.30 16.90 2.08
C TRP A 414 -7.73 16.45 2.42
N ALA A 415 -8.29 16.88 3.56
CA ALA A 415 -9.70 16.64 3.89
C ALA A 415 -10.69 17.30 2.93
N GLY A 416 -10.25 18.29 2.15
CA GLY A 416 -11.04 18.89 1.07
C GLY A 416 -11.09 18.08 -0.22
N VAL A 417 -10.24 17.05 -0.37
CA VAL A 417 -10.22 16.18 -1.56
C VAL A 417 -11.28 15.08 -1.48
N ASN A 418 -11.95 14.82 -2.59
CA ASN A 418 -12.89 13.71 -2.76
C ASN A 418 -12.14 12.38 -2.94
N TRP A 419 -11.63 11.83 -1.84
CA TRP A 419 -10.94 10.53 -1.83
C TRP A 419 -11.82 9.35 -2.26
N ALA A 420 -13.14 9.52 -2.35
CA ALA A 420 -14.08 8.50 -2.81
C ALA A 420 -14.43 8.61 -4.31
N ARG A 421 -13.85 9.57 -5.04
CA ARG A 421 -14.18 9.83 -6.46
C ARG A 421 -14.03 8.56 -7.31
N ASN A 422 -15.08 8.26 -8.07
CA ASN A 422 -15.18 7.07 -8.92
C ASN A 422 -15.50 7.42 -10.39
N ASN A 423 -15.50 8.72 -10.73
CA ASN A 423 -15.75 9.19 -12.09
C ASN A 423 -14.77 10.30 -12.48
N PHE A 424 -14.22 10.18 -13.69
CA PHE A 424 -13.14 11.01 -14.21
C PHE A 424 -13.40 11.35 -15.67
N SER A 425 -13.42 12.64 -15.98
CA SER A 425 -13.27 13.09 -17.37
C SER A 425 -11.83 12.92 -17.80
N GLU A 426 -11.60 12.50 -19.04
CA GLU A 426 -10.27 12.55 -19.61
C GLU A 426 -9.87 14.00 -19.89
N ALA A 427 -8.75 14.44 -19.33
CA ALA A 427 -8.18 15.75 -19.62
C ALA A 427 -7.58 15.78 -21.04
N ASN A 428 -7.43 16.96 -21.63
CA ASN A 428 -6.76 17.10 -22.92
C ASN A 428 -5.37 16.42 -22.91
N CYS A 429 -5.04 15.74 -24.01
CA CYS A 429 -3.84 14.89 -24.16
C CYS A 429 -3.70 13.77 -23.10
N GLY A 430 -4.76 13.49 -22.33
CA GLY A 430 -4.79 12.54 -21.23
C GLY A 430 -5.17 11.11 -21.63
N ALA A 431 -5.18 10.79 -22.92
CA ALA A 431 -5.54 9.46 -23.44
C ALA A 431 -4.83 8.34 -22.67
N GLY A 432 -5.63 7.47 -22.04
CA GLY A 432 -5.13 6.32 -21.28
C GLY A 432 -4.68 6.60 -19.84
N ASN A 433 -4.61 7.87 -19.40
CA ASN A 433 -4.22 8.24 -18.04
C ASN A 433 -5.21 7.73 -16.98
N ASN A 434 -6.49 7.61 -17.37
CA ASN A 434 -7.56 7.13 -16.49
C ASN A 434 -7.61 5.60 -16.35
N LYS A 435 -6.73 4.86 -17.03
CA LYS A 435 -6.65 3.39 -16.87
C LYS A 435 -6.15 3.06 -15.46
N ILE A 436 -6.92 2.27 -14.73
CA ILE A 436 -6.56 1.75 -13.41
C ILE A 436 -6.16 0.29 -13.57
N THR A 437 -5.01 -0.05 -13.00
CA THR A 437 -4.59 -1.44 -12.79
C THR A 437 -4.50 -1.66 -11.28
N ASP A 438 -5.06 -2.75 -10.79
CA ASP A 438 -4.90 -3.14 -9.38
C ASP A 438 -3.62 -3.94 -9.21
N TYR A 439 -2.62 -3.34 -8.57
CA TYR A 439 -1.34 -3.99 -8.27
C TYR A 439 -1.31 -4.62 -6.87
N MET A 440 -2.38 -4.46 -6.09
CA MET A 440 -2.55 -5.13 -4.80
C MET A 440 -3.10 -6.54 -4.96
N THR A 441 -3.85 -6.80 -6.04
CA THR A 441 -4.17 -8.16 -6.50
C THR A 441 -2.94 -8.82 -7.11
N ALA A 442 -2.01 -9.25 -6.25
CA ALA A 442 -1.16 -10.38 -6.61
C ALA A 442 -2.06 -11.61 -6.82
N PRO A 443 -1.76 -12.50 -7.79
CA PRO A 443 -2.62 -13.62 -8.13
C PRO A 443 -2.91 -14.46 -6.87
N THR A 444 -4.17 -14.84 -6.70
CA THR A 444 -4.70 -15.77 -5.69
C THR A 444 -4.18 -17.21 -5.85
N ALA A 445 -3.14 -17.44 -6.65
CA ALA A 445 -2.38 -18.66 -6.56
C ALA A 445 -1.27 -18.44 -5.54
N PRO A 446 -1.18 -19.25 -4.47
CA PRO A 446 0.12 -19.43 -3.85
C PRO A 446 1.07 -19.78 -4.99
N VAL A 447 2.18 -19.04 -5.15
CA VAL A 447 3.39 -19.72 -5.59
C VAL A 447 3.43 -20.96 -4.72
N PRO A 448 3.44 -22.19 -5.26
CA PRO A 448 3.53 -23.37 -4.44
C PRO A 448 4.62 -23.08 -3.43
N SER A 449 4.27 -23.08 -2.15
CA SER A 449 5.27 -23.13 -1.11
C SER A 449 6.06 -24.38 -1.47
N VAL A 450 7.21 -24.21 -2.12
CA VAL A 450 8.14 -25.30 -2.34
C VAL A 450 8.67 -25.55 -0.93
N THR A 451 7.93 -26.35 -0.19
CA THR A 451 8.29 -26.73 1.15
C THR A 451 9.52 -27.59 0.97
N VAL A 452 10.64 -27.16 1.54
CA VAL A 452 11.87 -27.94 1.55
C VAL A 452 11.54 -29.34 2.10
N PRO A 453 11.73 -30.41 1.32
CA PRO A 453 11.48 -31.77 1.78
C PRO A 453 12.23 -32.02 3.08
N HIS A 454 11.64 -32.80 3.99
CA HIS A 454 12.30 -33.19 5.24
C HIS A 454 12.63 -34.67 5.20
N TRP A 455 13.86 -34.98 5.58
CA TRP A 455 14.34 -36.34 5.80
C TRP A 455 14.87 -36.47 7.22
N SER A 456 14.49 -37.53 7.92
CA SER A 456 15.11 -37.89 9.20
C SER A 456 16.28 -38.84 8.95
N GLN A 457 17.46 -38.52 9.54
CA GLN A 457 18.64 -39.39 9.46
C GLN A 457 18.43 -40.70 10.22
N LEU A 458 17.56 -40.71 11.24
CA LEU A 458 17.25 -41.91 12.04
C LEU A 458 16.59 -43.00 11.20
N ALA A 459 16.02 -42.63 10.05
CA ALA A 459 15.42 -43.54 9.10
C ALA A 459 16.34 -43.91 7.92
N ASN A 460 17.62 -43.51 7.96
CA ASN A 460 18.59 -43.93 6.96
C ASN A 460 19.03 -45.37 7.21
N ALA A 461 19.24 -46.13 6.13
CA ALA A 461 19.66 -47.52 6.19
C ALA A 461 21.09 -47.68 6.73
N VAL A 462 21.95 -46.68 6.52
CA VAL A 462 23.37 -46.70 6.91
C VAL A 462 23.69 -45.49 7.78
N ASN A 463 24.33 -45.74 8.93
CA ASN A 463 24.78 -44.73 9.89
C ASN A 463 23.71 -43.71 10.32
N PRO A 464 22.57 -44.16 10.88
CA PRO A 464 21.45 -43.28 11.24
C PRO A 464 21.80 -42.20 12.29
N ASN A 465 22.85 -42.42 13.09
CA ASN A 465 23.31 -41.47 14.12
C ASN A 465 24.46 -40.56 13.67
N GLY A 466 24.98 -40.73 12.44
CA GLY A 466 26.16 -40.00 11.95
C GLY A 466 26.06 -39.52 10.49
N SER A 467 24.86 -39.48 9.92
CA SER A 467 24.60 -39.11 8.51
C SER A 467 23.87 -37.77 8.36
N CYS A 468 23.99 -36.87 9.34
CA CYS A 468 23.36 -35.54 9.34
C CYS A 468 23.66 -34.72 8.08
N SER A 469 24.91 -34.77 7.60
CA SER A 469 25.35 -34.02 6.42
C SER A 469 24.66 -34.46 5.13
N ILE A 470 24.74 -35.75 4.80
CA ILE A 470 24.13 -36.32 3.58
C ILE A 470 22.61 -36.25 3.65
N THR A 471 22.02 -36.37 4.84
CA THR A 471 20.57 -36.20 5.02
C THR A 471 20.14 -34.76 4.76
N SER A 472 20.89 -33.77 5.26
CA SER A 472 20.65 -32.35 4.96
C SER A 472 20.85 -32.04 3.48
N MET A 473 21.86 -32.64 2.84
CA MET A 473 22.09 -32.51 1.40
C MET A 473 20.97 -33.11 0.56
N ALA A 474 20.38 -34.23 0.98
CA ALA A 474 19.22 -34.83 0.32
C ALA A 474 18.02 -33.88 0.31
N MET A 475 17.76 -33.17 1.41
CA MET A 475 16.66 -32.18 1.48
C MET A 475 16.85 -31.06 0.46
N VAL A 476 18.09 -30.59 0.29
CA VAL A 476 18.42 -29.50 -0.65
C VAL A 476 18.39 -29.98 -2.11
N THR A 477 18.97 -31.14 -2.41
CA THR A 477 19.00 -31.69 -3.78
C THR A 477 17.60 -32.07 -4.26
N ASP A 478 16.72 -32.56 -3.38
CA ASP A 478 15.30 -32.77 -3.70
C ASP A 478 14.56 -31.44 -3.89
N PHE A 479 14.84 -30.42 -3.07
CA PHE A 479 14.24 -29.08 -3.24
C PHE A 479 14.54 -28.47 -4.62
N PHE A 480 15.77 -28.65 -5.12
CA PHE A 480 16.17 -28.19 -6.45
C PHE A 480 15.82 -29.17 -7.59
N ASN A 481 15.06 -30.24 -7.31
CA ASN A 481 14.71 -31.30 -8.26
C ASN A 481 15.93 -31.95 -8.95
N LEU A 482 17.09 -31.94 -8.29
CA LEU A 482 18.30 -32.64 -8.76
C LEU A 482 18.22 -34.13 -8.43
N THR A 483 17.48 -34.47 -7.39
CA THR A 483 17.15 -35.84 -6.96
C THR A 483 15.66 -35.94 -6.66
N SER A 484 15.17 -37.16 -6.55
CA SER A 484 13.81 -37.47 -6.08
C SER A 484 13.74 -38.93 -5.69
N ALA A 485 13.17 -39.23 -4.52
CA ALA A 485 13.01 -40.62 -4.09
C ALA A 485 12.19 -41.47 -5.07
N THR A 486 11.20 -40.87 -5.74
CA THR A 486 10.38 -41.52 -6.75
C THR A 486 11.22 -41.96 -7.95
N THR A 487 12.05 -41.06 -8.47
CA THR A 487 12.92 -41.35 -9.63
C THR A 487 14.05 -42.32 -9.28
N LEU A 488 14.54 -42.25 -8.04
CA LEU A 488 15.63 -43.10 -7.56
C LEU A 488 15.15 -44.50 -7.14
N GLY A 489 13.85 -44.71 -6.92
CA GLY A 489 13.29 -45.96 -6.38
C GLY A 489 13.71 -46.25 -4.93
N GLN A 490 14.30 -45.27 -4.25
CA GLN A 490 14.79 -45.35 -2.87
C GLN A 490 14.86 -43.95 -2.26
N ARG A 491 15.01 -43.85 -0.94
CA ARG A 491 15.17 -42.56 -0.25
C ARG A 491 16.41 -41.83 -0.74
N THR A 492 16.29 -40.52 -1.00
CA THR A 492 17.42 -39.69 -1.44
C THR A 492 18.61 -39.75 -0.47
N PRO A 493 18.45 -39.65 0.86
CA PRO A 493 19.57 -39.81 1.79
C PRO A 493 20.33 -41.14 1.62
N ASP A 494 19.62 -42.25 1.41
CA ASP A 494 20.25 -43.58 1.26
C ASP A 494 20.98 -43.71 -0.08
N TYR A 495 20.40 -43.17 -1.16
CA TYR A 495 21.08 -43.04 -2.45
C TYR A 495 22.39 -42.25 -2.31
N LEU A 496 22.33 -41.06 -1.73
CA LEU A 496 23.51 -40.22 -1.54
C LEU A 496 24.56 -40.88 -0.62
N GLN A 497 24.11 -41.55 0.43
CA GLN A 497 24.98 -42.27 1.36
C GLN A 497 25.69 -43.45 0.67
N SER A 498 25.00 -44.22 -0.17
CA SER A 498 25.60 -45.33 -0.93
C SER A 498 26.65 -44.84 -1.94
N ARG A 499 26.42 -43.67 -2.52
CA ARG A 499 27.22 -43.13 -3.61
C ARG A 499 28.44 -42.36 -3.14
N PHE A 500 28.27 -41.52 -2.13
CA PHE A 500 29.32 -40.63 -1.66
C PHE A 500 29.83 -41.05 -0.28
N GLY A 501 29.03 -41.75 0.53
CA GLY A 501 29.32 -41.92 1.95
C GLY A 501 29.16 -40.60 2.71
N VAL A 502 29.49 -40.58 3.99
CA VAL A 502 29.36 -39.36 4.81
C VAL A 502 30.38 -38.31 4.38
N ARG A 503 29.97 -37.04 4.31
CA ARG A 503 30.81 -35.88 3.97
C ARG A 503 30.60 -34.78 5.01
N GLN A 504 31.58 -34.57 5.89
CA GLN A 504 31.41 -33.70 7.06
C GLN A 504 32.06 -32.32 6.91
N THR A 505 33.03 -32.14 6.00
CA THR A 505 33.66 -30.84 5.79
C THR A 505 32.92 -30.04 4.72
N VAL A 506 32.94 -28.71 4.83
CA VAL A 506 32.31 -27.79 3.87
C VAL A 506 32.70 -28.10 2.41
N PRO A 507 33.99 -28.22 2.03
CA PRO A 507 34.34 -28.53 0.64
C PRO A 507 33.83 -29.90 0.19
N SER A 508 33.92 -30.91 1.06
CA SER A 508 33.55 -32.28 0.74
C SER A 508 32.05 -32.46 0.53
N LEU A 509 31.23 -31.71 1.26
CA LEU A 509 29.79 -31.73 1.15
C LEU A 509 29.33 -30.89 -0.07
N ALA A 510 29.99 -29.76 -0.35
CA ALA A 510 29.72 -28.96 -1.54
C ALA A 510 30.00 -29.73 -2.85
N ASP A 511 31.05 -30.55 -2.87
CA ASP A 511 31.36 -31.39 -4.03
C ASP A 511 30.25 -32.41 -4.35
N VAL A 512 29.51 -32.91 -3.34
CA VAL A 512 28.34 -33.79 -3.55
C VAL A 512 27.28 -33.07 -4.37
N PHE A 513 26.86 -31.87 -3.92
CA PHE A 513 25.85 -31.09 -4.64
C PHE A 513 26.32 -30.76 -6.06
N ASN A 514 27.55 -30.27 -6.19
CA ASN A 514 28.11 -29.83 -7.46
C ASN A 514 28.25 -30.98 -8.46
N THR A 515 28.58 -32.19 -8.00
CA THR A 515 28.63 -33.38 -8.84
C THR A 515 27.25 -33.76 -9.35
N ILE A 516 26.25 -33.82 -8.49
CA ILE A 516 24.87 -34.13 -8.89
C ILE A 516 24.33 -33.05 -9.84
N ALA A 517 24.56 -31.78 -9.54
CA ALA A 517 24.12 -30.67 -10.38
C ALA A 517 24.71 -30.76 -11.80
N ARG A 518 26.02 -31.02 -11.93
CA ARG A 518 26.67 -31.22 -13.24
C ARG A 518 26.07 -32.38 -14.03
N GLU A 519 25.84 -33.52 -13.38
CA GLU A 519 25.26 -34.70 -14.03
C GLU A 519 23.83 -34.50 -14.50
N LYS A 520 23.08 -33.63 -13.81
CA LYS A 520 21.73 -33.22 -14.21
C LYS A 520 21.72 -32.06 -15.21
N GLY A 521 22.88 -31.61 -15.68
CA GLY A 521 23.01 -30.47 -16.58
C GLY A 521 22.58 -29.14 -15.95
N SER A 522 22.52 -29.07 -14.62
CA SER A 522 22.13 -27.87 -13.89
C SER A 522 23.30 -26.88 -13.76
N SER A 523 23.00 -25.59 -13.87
CA SER A 523 23.95 -24.51 -13.61
C SER A 523 24.18 -24.26 -12.12
N LEU A 524 23.31 -24.78 -11.24
CA LEU A 524 23.38 -24.56 -9.79
C LEU A 524 24.68 -25.07 -9.19
N ARG A 525 25.26 -24.33 -8.24
CA ARG A 525 26.45 -24.72 -7.48
C ARG A 525 26.29 -24.45 -5.99
N ASP A 526 26.91 -25.31 -5.20
CA ASP A 526 27.17 -25.08 -3.78
C ASP A 526 28.53 -24.36 -3.64
N TYR A 527 28.49 -23.15 -3.10
CA TYR A 527 29.63 -22.26 -2.84
C TYR A 527 30.16 -22.36 -1.40
N GLY A 528 30.00 -23.52 -0.75
CA GLY A 528 30.39 -23.80 0.63
C GLY A 528 31.57 -22.96 1.15
N THR A 529 31.34 -22.25 2.25
CA THR A 529 32.32 -21.38 2.90
C THR A 529 32.45 -21.68 4.39
N THR A 530 33.65 -21.52 4.94
CA THR A 530 33.94 -21.58 6.38
C THR A 530 34.02 -20.21 7.04
N THR A 531 33.78 -19.14 6.27
CA THR A 531 33.78 -17.74 6.72
C THR A 531 32.46 -17.07 6.39
N GLY A 532 31.36 -17.85 6.44
CA GLY A 532 30.02 -17.33 6.29
C GLY A 532 29.64 -16.42 7.45
N THR A 533 28.64 -15.57 7.23
CA THR A 533 28.17 -14.62 8.26
C THR A 533 26.73 -14.87 8.67
N ILE A 534 26.37 -14.49 9.90
CA ILE A 534 24.98 -14.51 10.38
C ILE A 534 24.06 -13.69 9.46
N ALA A 535 24.57 -12.56 8.95
CA ALA A 535 23.84 -11.73 8.00
C ALA A 535 23.52 -12.47 6.70
N GLN A 536 24.50 -13.20 6.13
CA GLN A 536 24.27 -14.04 4.96
C GLN A 536 23.24 -15.14 5.23
N LEU A 537 23.36 -15.85 6.37
CA LEU A 537 22.40 -16.89 6.75
C LEU A 537 20.97 -16.34 6.87
N ARG A 538 20.77 -15.26 7.62
CA ARG A 538 19.45 -14.62 7.78
C ARG A 538 18.90 -14.08 6.47
N GLN A 539 19.76 -13.52 5.62
CA GLN A 539 19.36 -13.05 4.29
C GLN A 539 18.79 -14.21 3.47
N ARG A 540 19.48 -15.35 3.40
CA ARG A 540 19.02 -16.54 2.67
C ARG A 540 17.74 -17.13 3.27
N ALA A 541 17.73 -17.31 4.59
CA ALA A 541 16.61 -17.87 5.32
C ALA A 541 15.34 -16.99 5.20
N SER A 542 15.48 -15.67 5.20
CA SER A 542 14.34 -14.74 4.98
C SER A 542 13.75 -14.81 3.57
N GLN A 543 14.51 -15.34 2.62
CA GLN A 543 14.11 -15.56 1.23
C GLN A 543 13.54 -16.97 1.00
N GLY A 544 13.44 -17.80 2.06
CA GLY A 544 13.02 -19.19 1.93
C GLY A 544 14.03 -20.07 1.16
N LYS A 545 15.27 -19.61 0.96
CA LYS A 545 16.31 -20.38 0.28
C LYS A 545 16.92 -21.39 1.28
N PRO A 546 16.81 -22.71 1.06
CA PRO A 546 17.39 -23.68 1.97
C PRO A 546 18.91 -23.50 2.03
N THR A 547 19.44 -23.47 3.24
CA THR A 547 20.86 -23.22 3.52
C THR A 547 21.34 -24.26 4.51
N ILE A 548 22.44 -24.96 4.23
CA ILE A 548 23.00 -25.92 5.19
C ILE A 548 23.99 -25.19 6.10
N VAL A 549 23.86 -25.41 7.41
CA VAL A 549 24.77 -24.89 8.43
C VAL A 549 25.39 -26.04 9.20
N HIS A 550 26.62 -25.84 9.66
CA HIS A 550 27.27 -26.71 10.64
C HIS A 550 27.30 -25.99 11.98
N GLY A 551 27.24 -26.74 13.08
CA GLY A 551 27.35 -26.15 14.41
C GLY A 551 27.45 -27.17 15.53
N TRP A 552 27.70 -26.67 16.74
CA TRP A 552 27.86 -27.42 17.98
C TRP A 552 26.52 -27.73 18.65
N PHE A 553 25.57 -28.28 17.90
CA PHE A 553 24.30 -28.75 18.46
C PHE A 553 24.46 -30.08 19.21
N THR A 554 25.45 -30.90 18.82
CA THR A 554 25.89 -32.12 19.51
C THR A 554 27.39 -32.02 19.83
N ASN A 555 27.92 -32.89 20.70
CA ASN A 555 29.34 -32.89 21.07
C ASN A 555 30.32 -33.02 19.88
N PRO A 556 30.11 -33.92 18.90
CA PRO A 556 30.97 -33.99 17.70
C PRO A 556 30.61 -32.97 16.61
N GLY A 557 29.57 -32.15 16.80
CA GLY A 557 29.02 -31.26 15.78
C GLY A 557 27.83 -31.88 15.02
N HIS A 558 26.99 -31.02 14.46
CA HIS A 558 25.77 -31.41 13.75
C HIS A 558 25.48 -30.46 12.58
N ILE A 559 24.82 -31.00 11.55
CA ILE A 559 24.58 -30.30 10.29
C ILE A 559 23.09 -30.33 9.99
N MET A 560 22.54 -29.15 9.69
CA MET A 560 21.09 -28.93 9.58
C MET A 560 20.76 -28.02 8.40
N THR A 561 19.52 -28.11 7.89
CA THR A 561 19.03 -27.26 6.80
C THR A 561 18.13 -26.14 7.34
N VAL A 562 18.61 -24.89 7.31
CA VAL A 562 17.80 -23.71 7.64
C VAL A 562 16.91 -23.36 6.45
N THR A 563 15.61 -23.18 6.70
CA THR A 563 14.59 -22.98 5.67
C THR A 563 13.83 -21.67 5.83
N GLY A 564 14.00 -20.94 6.93
CA GLY A 564 13.24 -19.72 7.21
C GLY A 564 13.85 -18.83 8.29
N TRP A 565 13.55 -17.53 8.22
CA TRP A 565 13.88 -16.53 9.25
C TRP A 565 12.73 -15.53 9.37
N ASN A 566 12.25 -15.30 10.59
CA ASN A 566 11.10 -14.41 10.85
C ASN A 566 11.47 -13.10 11.58
N GLY A 567 12.76 -12.84 11.81
CA GLY A 567 13.25 -11.69 12.57
C GLY A 567 13.68 -12.00 14.01
N SER A 568 13.18 -13.09 14.60
CA SER A 568 13.53 -13.51 15.98
C SER A 568 13.92 -14.99 16.10
N GLU A 569 13.53 -15.82 15.15
CA GLU A 569 13.73 -17.27 15.14
C GLU A 569 14.11 -17.78 13.75
N TYR A 570 14.95 -18.83 13.73
CA TYR A 570 15.20 -19.63 12.53
C TYR A 570 14.18 -20.77 12.46
N THR A 571 13.67 -21.03 11.26
CA THR A 571 12.96 -22.28 10.94
C THR A 571 13.95 -23.25 10.30
N VAL A 572 14.02 -24.47 10.81
CA VAL A 572 15.05 -25.45 10.47
C VAL A 572 14.45 -26.83 10.26
N ASN A 573 14.87 -27.50 9.19
CA ASN A 573 14.70 -28.91 9.02
C ASN A 573 15.93 -29.63 9.62
N ASP A 574 15.79 -30.10 10.85
CA ASP A 574 16.81 -30.88 11.55
C ASP A 574 16.67 -32.36 11.18
N PRO A 575 17.74 -33.03 10.70
CA PRO A 575 17.65 -34.45 10.38
C PRO A 575 17.52 -35.36 11.61
N TYR A 576 17.97 -34.93 12.81
CA TYR A 576 18.12 -35.79 14.00
C TYR A 576 16.97 -35.69 15.00
N GLY A 577 16.13 -34.67 14.93
CA GLY A 577 15.01 -34.46 15.86
C GLY A 577 14.92 -33.01 16.28
N LYS A 578 14.45 -32.74 17.51
CA LYS A 578 14.40 -31.38 18.06
C LYS A 578 15.58 -31.15 19.00
N TRP A 579 16.40 -30.15 18.70
CA TRP A 579 17.43 -29.66 19.61
C TRP A 579 16.79 -28.95 20.80
N LEU A 580 17.26 -29.25 22.02
CA LEU A 580 16.73 -28.69 23.26
C LEU A 580 17.50 -27.46 23.74
N LEU A 581 18.12 -26.72 22.81
CA LEU A 581 18.87 -25.48 23.04
C LEU A 581 20.12 -25.61 23.93
N VAL A 582 20.56 -26.85 24.16
CA VAL A 582 21.77 -27.20 24.91
C VAL A 582 22.56 -28.21 24.09
N THR A 583 23.87 -27.98 23.90
CA THR A 583 24.74 -28.89 23.14
C THR A 583 24.65 -30.32 23.69
N GLY A 584 24.42 -31.28 22.79
CA GLY A 584 24.24 -32.69 23.12
C GLY A 584 22.83 -33.09 23.57
N SER A 585 21.92 -32.12 23.74
CA SER A 585 20.55 -32.37 24.23
C SER A 585 19.53 -32.34 23.09
N TYR A 586 18.86 -33.47 22.85
CA TYR A 586 17.94 -33.68 21.75
C TYR A 586 16.72 -34.50 22.17
N ASP A 587 15.56 -34.13 21.64
CA ASP A 587 14.37 -34.99 21.59
C ASP A 587 14.27 -35.62 20.21
N THR A 588 14.68 -36.88 20.10
CA THR A 588 14.65 -37.68 18.86
C THR A 588 13.31 -38.39 18.65
N THR A 589 12.36 -38.25 19.58
CA THR A 589 11.02 -38.84 19.47
C THR A 589 10.08 -37.98 18.63
N VAL A 590 10.45 -36.72 18.38
CA VAL A 590 9.71 -35.77 17.56
C VAL A 590 10.38 -35.53 16.21
N SER A 591 9.59 -35.19 15.20
CA SER A 591 10.11 -34.83 13.88
C SER A 591 10.96 -33.57 13.95
N GLY A 592 12.14 -33.56 13.32
CA GLY A 592 12.94 -32.34 13.15
C GLY A 592 12.44 -31.41 12.03
N LYS A 593 11.31 -31.69 11.38
CA LYS A 593 10.74 -30.85 10.32
C LYS A 593 10.27 -29.50 10.85
N GLY A 594 10.75 -28.40 10.28
CA GLY A 594 10.27 -27.05 10.56
C GLY A 594 10.40 -26.60 12.02
N GLN A 595 11.41 -27.11 12.74
CA GLN A 595 11.68 -26.70 14.12
C GLN A 595 12.04 -25.22 14.17
N LYS A 596 11.58 -24.53 15.22
CA LYS A 596 11.86 -23.12 15.44
C LYS A 596 12.83 -22.96 16.59
N TYR A 597 13.91 -22.22 16.34
CA TYR A 597 14.94 -21.96 17.35
C TYR A 597 15.15 -20.44 17.50
N PRO A 598 15.14 -19.92 18.74
CA PRO A 598 15.46 -18.51 19.00
C PRO A 598 16.85 -18.14 18.49
N ALA A 599 16.94 -16.97 17.83
CA ALA A 599 18.16 -16.52 17.16
C ALA A 599 19.39 -16.56 18.07
N ALA A 600 19.28 -16.03 19.29
CA ALA A 600 20.41 -15.96 20.21
C ALA A 600 20.98 -17.33 20.59
N ALA A 601 20.14 -18.36 20.71
CA ALA A 601 20.61 -19.72 21.02
C ALA A 601 21.20 -20.39 19.78
N PHE A 602 20.53 -20.24 18.63
CA PHE A 602 20.97 -20.83 17.38
C PHE A 602 22.28 -20.21 16.87
N ASP A 603 22.40 -18.88 16.91
CA ASP A 603 23.59 -18.15 16.49
C ASP A 603 24.82 -18.59 17.31
N ARG A 604 24.67 -18.79 18.63
CA ARG A 604 25.76 -19.31 19.48
C ARG A 604 26.20 -20.72 19.10
N ALA A 605 25.30 -21.54 18.58
CA ALA A 605 25.63 -22.92 18.21
C ALA A 605 26.39 -23.01 16.88
N ILE A 606 26.31 -21.99 16.03
CA ILE A 606 26.88 -22.00 14.67
C ILE A 606 28.06 -21.03 14.48
N ASN A 607 28.52 -20.39 15.56
CA ASN A 607 29.49 -19.30 15.57
C ASN A 607 30.54 -19.56 16.64
N ASP A 608 31.75 -19.92 16.22
CA ASP A 608 32.79 -20.41 17.13
C ASP A 608 33.54 -19.25 17.80
N ASN A 609 33.73 -18.16 17.07
CA ASN A 609 34.49 -16.99 17.51
C ASN A 609 33.64 -15.90 18.19
N GLY A 610 32.31 -16.04 18.16
CA GLY A 610 31.37 -15.09 18.77
C GLY A 610 31.15 -13.80 17.96
N LEU A 611 31.87 -13.60 16.85
CA LEU A 611 31.76 -12.44 15.96
C LEU A 611 30.78 -12.67 14.80
N GLY A 612 30.36 -13.92 14.56
CA GLY A 612 29.32 -14.25 13.59
C GLY A 612 29.78 -14.16 12.15
N ASN A 613 31.07 -14.39 11.90
CA ASN A 613 31.75 -14.31 10.61
C ASN A 613 32.61 -15.55 10.27
N ASP A 614 32.38 -16.65 10.97
CA ASP A 614 33.06 -17.94 10.82
C ASP A 614 32.08 -19.11 10.62
N LEU A 615 30.87 -18.82 10.16
CA LEU A 615 29.86 -19.85 9.93
C LEU A 615 30.31 -20.77 8.80
N TRP A 616 30.22 -22.07 9.04
CA TRP A 616 30.32 -23.10 8.02
C TRP A 616 28.97 -23.22 7.32
N LEU A 617 28.89 -22.65 6.12
CA LEU A 617 27.65 -22.32 5.42
C LEU A 617 27.70 -22.85 3.99
N HIS A 618 26.61 -23.46 3.54
CA HIS A 618 26.43 -23.88 2.14
C HIS A 618 25.38 -23.00 1.46
N ILE A 619 25.78 -22.37 0.36
CA ILE A 619 24.95 -21.45 -0.44
C ILE A 619 24.79 -22.06 -1.83
N PHE A 620 23.54 -22.27 -2.24
CA PHE A 620 23.18 -22.90 -3.52
C PHE A 620 22.65 -21.85 -4.50
N GLU A 621 23.35 -21.60 -5.62
CA GLU A 621 23.00 -20.59 -6.64
C GLU A 621 23.36 -20.97 -8.07
#